data_AF-A0A3C0T1W3-F1
#
_entry.id   AF-A0A3C0T1W3-F1
#
_cell.length_a   1.000
_cell.length_b   1.000
_cell.length_c   1.000
_cell.angle_alpha   90.00
_cell.angle_beta   90.00
_cell.angle_gamma   90.00
#
_symmetry.space_group_name_H-M   'P 1'
#
loop_
_entity.id
_entity.type
_entity.pdbx_description
1 polymer ?
#
loop_
_entity_poly.entity_id
_entity_poly.type
_entity_poly.pdbx_seq_one_letter_code
_entity_poly.pdbx_strand_id
1 'polypeptide(L)'
;TETKALIDRAGRVCRGQGLLKHKVGAAVSPARRAGSLNVFQAINNFFLVQEMVVPGSSYWNVGTAAAPGHFEKDTEGAGIMTTLGENMAWLMDKLK
;
A
#
# COMPACT_ATOMS: atom_id res chain seq x y z
N THR A 1 -3.05 -6.26 -16.25
CA THR A 1 -2.94 -4.90 -15.68
C THR A 1 -1.51 -4.64 -15.30
N GLU A 2 -1.02 -3.41 -15.49
CA GLU A 2 0.38 -3.03 -15.27
C GLU A 2 0.89 -3.39 -13.86
N THR A 3 0.07 -3.20 -12.82
CA THR A 3 0.42 -3.53 -11.43
C THR A 3 0.74 -5.02 -11.25
N LYS A 4 -0.05 -5.91 -11.85
CA LYS A 4 0.17 -7.36 -11.71
C LYS A 4 1.46 -7.79 -12.43
N ALA A 5 1.72 -7.23 -13.61
CA ALA A 5 2.96 -7.48 -14.34
C ALA A 5 4.19 -7.03 -13.51
N LEU A 6 4.13 -5.85 -12.89
CA LEU A 6 5.19 -5.37 -11.99
C LEU A 6 5.40 -6.33 -10.80
N ILE A 7 4.32 -6.72 -10.11
CA ILE A 7 4.37 -7.64 -8.96
C ILE A 7 4.99 -8.99 -9.35
N ASP A 8 4.64 -9.53 -10.52
CA ASP A 8 5.17 -10.82 -10.99
C ASP A 8 6.67 -10.73 -11.31
N ARG A 9 7.10 -9.64 -11.95
CA ARG A 9 8.51 -9.42 -12.26
C ARG A 9 9.34 -9.13 -11.01
N ALA A 10 8.87 -8.24 -10.14
CA ALA A 10 9.52 -7.94 -8.86
C ALA A 10 9.59 -9.19 -7.98
N GLY A 11 8.50 -9.96 -7.91
CA GLY A 11 8.44 -11.18 -7.11
C GLY A 11 9.49 -12.21 -7.51
N ARG A 12 9.68 -12.44 -8.81
CA ARG A 12 10.70 -13.36 -9.32
C ARG A 12 12.13 -12.92 -9.00
N VAL A 13 12.41 -11.62 -9.04
CA VAL A 13 13.76 -11.09 -8.80
C VAL A 13 14.05 -10.99 -7.30
N CYS A 14 13.13 -10.40 -6.54
CA CYS A 14 13.34 -10.07 -5.14
C CYS A 14 13.30 -11.28 -4.21
N ARG A 15 12.44 -12.28 -4.48
CA ARG A 15 12.23 -13.40 -3.56
C ARG A 15 13.46 -14.29 -3.42
N GLY A 16 14.08 -14.66 -4.54
CA GLY A 16 15.23 -15.56 -4.52
C GLY A 16 16.47 -14.97 -3.84
N GLN A 17 16.52 -13.64 -3.69
CA GLN A 17 17.65 -12.91 -3.13
C GLN A 17 17.32 -12.22 -1.79
N GLY A 18 16.08 -12.34 -1.28
CA GLY A 18 15.64 -11.68 -0.04
C GLY A 18 15.70 -10.15 -0.08
N LEU A 19 15.69 -9.52 -1.26
CA LEU A 19 15.98 -8.08 -1.41
C LEU A 19 15.00 -7.14 -0.70
N LEU A 20 13.79 -7.62 -0.42
CA LEU A 20 12.72 -6.85 0.21
C LEU A 20 12.51 -7.22 1.69
N LYS A 21 13.30 -8.16 2.23
CA LYS A 21 13.17 -8.61 3.61
C LYS A 21 13.32 -7.45 4.58
N HIS A 22 12.40 -7.38 5.56
CA HIS A 22 12.32 -6.35 6.60
C HIS A 22 12.12 -4.93 6.08
N LYS A 23 11.83 -4.74 4.78
CA LYS A 23 11.43 -3.43 4.26
C LYS A 23 9.97 -3.15 4.62
N VAL A 24 9.64 -1.87 4.73
CA VAL A 24 8.26 -1.40 4.93
C VAL A 24 7.55 -1.34 3.57
N GLY A 25 6.33 -1.87 3.50
CA GLY A 25 5.49 -1.82 2.30
C GLY A 25 4.03 -1.60 2.64
N ALA A 26 3.34 -0.71 1.93
CA ALA A 26 1.94 -0.41 2.15
C ALA A 26 1.19 -0.34 0.82
N ALA A 27 0.08 -1.07 0.70
CA ALA A 27 -0.77 -1.01 -0.47
C ALA A 27 -1.67 0.22 -0.38
N VAL A 28 -1.87 0.92 -1.50
CA VAL A 28 -2.84 2.01 -1.63
C VAL A 28 -3.67 1.75 -2.88
N SER A 29 -4.99 1.83 -2.79
CA SER A 29 -5.87 1.58 -3.94
C SER A 29 -6.95 2.67 -4.08
N PRO A 30 -6.87 3.52 -5.10
CA PRO A 30 -7.95 4.44 -5.43
C PRO A 30 -9.06 3.72 -6.19
N ALA A 31 -10.31 4.03 -5.90
CA ALA A 31 -11.45 3.61 -6.70
C ALA A 31 -12.56 4.66 -6.68
N ARG A 32 -13.47 4.60 -7.66
CA ARG A 32 -14.67 5.44 -7.63
C ARG A 32 -15.74 4.94 -6.64
N ARG A 33 -15.66 3.66 -6.24
CA ARG A 33 -16.64 2.93 -5.40
C ARG A 33 -15.92 1.83 -4.61
N ALA A 34 -16.63 1.12 -3.74
CA ALA A 34 -16.11 0.10 -2.80
C ALA A 34 -15.42 -1.16 -3.40
N GLY A 35 -15.11 -1.20 -4.70
CA GLY A 35 -14.57 -2.39 -5.38
C GLY A 35 -13.07 -2.63 -5.24
N SER A 36 -12.31 -1.72 -4.62
CA SER A 36 -10.84 -1.77 -4.56
C SER A 36 -10.26 -2.63 -3.44
N LEU A 37 -11.06 -3.15 -2.50
CA LEU A 37 -10.55 -3.95 -1.39
C LEU A 37 -9.82 -5.21 -1.87
N ASN A 38 -10.32 -5.88 -2.91
CA ASN A 38 -9.66 -7.05 -3.48
C ASN A 38 -8.28 -6.70 -4.09
N VAL A 39 -8.14 -5.51 -4.68
CA VAL A 39 -6.87 -5.02 -5.22
C VAL A 39 -5.91 -4.71 -4.07
N PHE A 40 -6.38 -4.00 -3.04
CA PHE A 40 -5.61 -3.71 -1.82
C PHE A 40 -5.06 -4.99 -1.17
N GLN A 41 -5.91 -6.00 -0.98
CA GLN A 41 -5.51 -7.29 -0.41
C GLN A 41 -4.52 -8.04 -1.32
N ALA A 42 -4.75 -8.07 -2.63
CA ALA A 42 -3.86 -8.73 -3.57
C ALA A 42 -2.45 -8.13 -3.59
N ILE A 43 -2.32 -6.81 -3.43
CA ILE A 43 -1.02 -6.14 -3.32
C ILE A 43 -0.35 -6.48 -1.97
N ASN A 44 -1.09 -6.47 -0.86
CA ASN A 44 -0.52 -6.81 0.45
C ASN A 44 -0.02 -8.27 0.51
N ASN A 45 -0.68 -9.21 -0.17
CA ASN A 45 -0.17 -10.59 -0.30
C ASN A 45 1.25 -10.64 -0.91
N PHE A 46 1.56 -9.73 -1.84
CA PHE A 46 2.92 -9.62 -2.38
C PHE A 46 3.92 -9.09 -1.35
N PHE A 47 3.57 -8.12 -0.51
CA PHE A 47 4.47 -7.64 0.54
C PHE A 47 4.73 -8.73 1.59
N LEU A 48 3.67 -9.38 2.05
CA LEU A 48 3.74 -10.38 3.11
C LEU A 48 4.55 -11.61 2.69
N VAL A 49 4.40 -12.07 1.45
CA VAL A 49 5.19 -13.22 0.99
C VAL A 49 6.69 -12.88 0.97
N GLN A 50 7.07 -11.62 0.79
CA GLN A 50 8.47 -11.14 0.73
C GLN A 50 9.09 -10.80 2.09
N GLU A 51 8.45 -11.15 3.21
CA GLU A 51 8.91 -10.79 4.56
C GLU A 51 9.00 -9.26 4.79
N MET A 52 8.15 -8.49 4.09
CA MET A 52 8.01 -7.06 4.34
C MET A 52 7.10 -6.80 5.55
N VAL A 53 7.33 -5.68 6.24
CA VAL A 53 6.47 -5.20 7.32
C VAL A 53 5.40 -4.28 6.72
N VAL A 54 4.13 -4.60 6.97
CA VAL A 54 2.99 -3.84 6.43
C VAL A 54 2.33 -3.01 7.53
N PRO A 55 2.55 -1.68 7.57
CA PRO A 55 1.88 -0.80 8.52
C PRO A 55 0.43 -0.55 8.09
N GLY A 56 -0.45 -0.46 9.08
CA GLY A 56 -1.82 0.00 8.89
C GLY A 56 -1.94 1.51 8.89
N SER A 57 -3.16 1.98 8.64
CA SER A 57 -3.59 3.36 8.85
C SER A 57 -4.81 3.40 9.78
N SER A 58 -5.43 4.57 9.98
CA SER A 58 -6.70 4.74 10.69
C SER A 58 -7.87 3.98 10.05
N TYR A 59 -7.74 3.60 8.77
CA TYR A 59 -8.65 2.70 8.06
C TYR A 59 -7.92 1.94 6.93
N TRP A 60 -8.62 1.17 6.10
CA TRP A 60 -8.02 0.62 4.87
C TRP A 60 -7.52 1.75 3.97
N ASN A 61 -6.32 1.59 3.39
CA ASN A 61 -5.67 2.58 2.51
C ASN A 61 -6.34 2.63 1.12
N VAL A 62 -7.64 2.90 1.12
CA VAL A 62 -8.50 2.88 -0.04
C VAL A 62 -9.18 4.23 -0.13
N GLY A 63 -8.95 4.96 -1.22
CA GLY A 63 -9.58 6.26 -1.47
C GLY A 63 -10.77 6.13 -2.41
N THR A 64 -11.84 6.87 -2.14
CA THR A 64 -13.06 6.89 -2.97
C THR A 64 -13.22 8.20 -3.76
N ALA A 65 -12.12 8.77 -4.28
CA ALA A 65 -12.18 9.97 -5.10
C ALA A 65 -12.68 9.68 -6.53
N ALA A 66 -13.75 10.35 -6.94
CA ALA A 66 -14.42 10.04 -8.20
C ALA A 66 -13.75 10.64 -9.47
N ALA A 67 -12.97 11.71 -9.32
CA ALA A 67 -12.31 12.42 -10.39
C ALA A 67 -10.94 12.96 -9.94
N PRO A 68 -9.99 13.21 -10.87
CA PRO A 68 -8.79 13.97 -10.55
C PRO A 68 -9.14 15.29 -9.86
N GLY A 69 -8.44 15.63 -8.77
CA GLY A 69 -8.72 16.85 -8.00
C GLY A 69 -9.88 16.76 -7.00
N HIS A 70 -10.54 15.60 -6.87
CA HIS A 70 -11.56 15.38 -5.83
C HIS A 70 -10.96 14.82 -4.53
N PHE A 71 -9.75 14.29 -4.58
CA PHE A 71 -9.11 13.73 -3.40
C PHE A 71 -8.77 14.80 -2.37
N GLU A 72 -8.43 16.03 -2.79
CA GLU A 72 -8.20 17.15 -1.86
C GLU A 72 -9.46 17.54 -1.07
N LYS A 73 -10.65 17.17 -1.57
CA LYS A 73 -11.94 17.39 -0.90
C LYS A 73 -12.39 16.17 -0.08
N ASP A 74 -11.74 15.02 -0.27
CA ASP A 74 -11.97 13.79 0.49
C ASP A 74 -11.17 13.86 1.80
N THR A 75 -11.73 14.55 2.80
CA THR A 75 -11.04 14.77 4.08
C THR A 75 -10.76 13.47 4.83
N GLU A 76 -11.61 12.45 4.66
CA GLU A 76 -11.42 11.13 5.26
C GLU A 76 -10.29 10.38 4.56
N GLY A 77 -10.33 10.29 3.23
CA GLY A 77 -9.27 9.69 2.43
C GLY A 77 -7.91 10.36 2.65
N ALA A 78 -7.89 11.69 2.70
CA ALA A 78 -6.68 12.46 3.02
C ALA A 78 -6.17 12.13 4.43
N GLY A 79 -7.05 12.07 5.44
CA GLY A 79 -6.69 11.69 6.81
C GLY A 79 -6.10 10.28 6.92
N ILE A 80 -6.65 9.31 6.17
CA ILE A 80 -6.12 7.95 6.06
C ILE A 80 -4.70 7.97 5.47
N MET A 81 -4.46 8.75 4.42
CA MET A 81 -3.11 8.79 3.82
C MET A 81 -2.09 9.52 4.71
N THR A 82 -2.50 10.58 5.42
CA THR A 82 -1.66 11.24 6.42
C THR A 82 -1.27 10.28 7.54
N THR A 83 -2.24 9.58 8.12
CA THR A 83 -2.00 8.60 9.19
C THR A 83 -1.10 7.45 8.71
N LEU A 84 -1.27 6.99 7.47
CA LEU A 84 -0.41 5.97 6.87
C LEU A 84 1.05 6.46 6.80
N GLY A 85 1.24 7.70 6.33
CA GLY A 85 2.56 8.32 6.23
C GLY A 85 3.25 8.45 7.60
N GLU A 86 2.51 8.90 8.62
CA GLU A 86 2.99 8.99 10.00
C GLU A 86 3.39 7.62 10.55
N ASN A 87 2.55 6.60 10.37
CA ASN A 87 2.83 5.23 10.80
C ASN A 87 4.05 4.64 10.07
N MET A 88 4.19 4.89 8.77
CA MET A 88 5.36 4.48 7.99
C MET A 88 6.63 5.17 8.48
N ALA A 89 6.59 6.49 8.71
CA ALA A 89 7.74 7.26 9.19
C ALA A 89 8.18 6.79 10.58
N TRP A 90 7.24 6.62 11.50
CA TRP A 90 7.49 6.06 12.83
C TRP A 90 8.11 4.66 12.74
N LEU A 91 7.53 3.76 11.94
CA LEU A 91 8.02 2.39 11.81
C LEU A 91 9.44 2.36 11.22
N MET A 92 9.70 3.11 10.15
CA MET A 92 11.03 3.18 9.54
C MET A 92 12.08 3.77 10.49
N ASP A 93 11.70 4.70 11.37
CA ASP A 93 12.60 5.21 12.41
C ASP A 93 12.95 4.14 13.46
N LYS A 94 12.00 3.25 13.80
CA LYS A 94 12.20 2.13 14.73
C LYS A 94 12.97 0.95 14.15
N LEU A 95 12.99 0.80 12.83
CA LEU A 95 13.71 -0.26 12.13
C LEU A 95 15.18 0.09 11.82
N LYS A 96 15.62 1.30 12.16
CA LYS A 96 17.03 1.71 12.07
C LYS A 96 17.93 0.89 12.98
#